data_AF-A0A7S2IIV7-F1
#
_entry.id   AF-A0A7S2IIV7-F1
#
_cell.length_a   1.000
_cell.length_b   1.000
_cell.length_c   1.000
_cell.angle_alpha   90.00
_cell.angle_beta   90.00
_cell.angle_gamma   90.00
#
_symmetry.space_group_name_H-M   'P 1'
#
loop_
_entity.id
_entity.type
_entity.pdbx_description
1 polymer ?
#
loop_
_entity_poly.entity_id
_entity_poly.type
_entity_poly.pdbx_seq_one_letter_code
_entity_poly.pdbx_strand_id
1 'polypeptide(L)'
;ALFSWVVCGRVLARWLFLVMLLALLLVCTPLLVSSVAWFGASRMTSSSLVMSSAADPRSMRPPLEYTEAFRESAHLDVNLSPIGFVESPYKERFGTPRQPVVSALTAGGAMLDGCVVLRPDLADALVDLEGFSHMWIVSYLHLNRGWKLRVKPPRGPKQRRGLFATRAPHRPNQLGMSAVEITAVDHIGGRVHVRGLDLLDHTPVLDLKPYIPYCDSIPDAKAGWVDALSEPA
;
A
#
# COMPACT_ATOMS: atom_id res chain seq x y z
N ALA A 1 1.77 63.61 -2.54
CA ALA A 1 2.81 63.41 -1.50
C ALA A 1 2.21 62.71 -0.28
N LEU A 2 1.84 61.42 -0.37
CA LEU A 2 1.25 60.66 0.75
C LEU A 2 1.53 59.14 0.71
N PHE A 3 2.45 58.67 -0.14
CA PHE A 3 2.68 57.22 -0.35
C PHE A 3 4.04 56.69 0.18
N SER A 4 4.82 57.51 0.89
CA SER A 4 6.18 57.15 1.31
C SER A 4 6.33 56.78 2.80
N TRP A 5 5.30 56.98 3.64
CA TRP A 5 5.41 56.80 5.09
C TRP A 5 5.02 55.42 5.63
N VAL A 6 4.28 54.61 4.87
CA VAL A 6 3.77 53.30 5.34
C VAL A 6 4.84 52.19 5.26
N VAL A 7 5.84 52.33 4.40
CA VAL A 7 6.89 51.31 4.20
C VAL A 7 7.98 51.38 5.29
N CYS A 8 8.21 52.55 5.89
CA CYS A 8 9.28 52.76 6.89
C CYS A 8 8.95 52.12 8.26
N GLY A 9 7.69 52.09 8.68
CA GLY A 9 7.28 51.55 9.99
C GLY A 9 7.39 50.02 10.13
N ARG A 10 7.24 49.27 9.03
CA ARG A 10 7.30 47.79 9.05
C ARG A 10 8.72 47.23 9.12
N VAL A 11 9.71 48.00 8.70
CA VAL A 11 11.13 47.60 8.78
C VAL A 11 11.65 47.80 10.22
N LEU A 12 11.27 48.89 10.89
CA LEU A 12 11.69 49.16 12.27
C LEU A 12 11.16 48.12 13.27
N ALA A 13 9.91 47.66 13.11
CA ALA A 13 9.31 46.65 13.98
C ALA A 13 9.97 45.26 13.86
N ARG A 14 10.48 44.92 12.66
CA ARG A 14 11.22 43.66 12.42
C ARG A 14 12.60 43.66 13.08
N TRP A 15 13.27 44.81 13.15
CA TRP A 15 14.56 44.94 13.82
C TRP A 15 14.43 44.84 15.35
N LEU A 16 13.41 45.44 15.95
CA LEU A 16 13.14 45.34 17.40
C LEU A 16 12.82 43.91 17.85
N PHE A 17 12.11 43.13 17.03
CA PHE A 17 11.79 41.73 17.34
C PHE A 17 13.03 40.81 17.27
N LEU A 18 13.95 41.08 16.33
CA LEU A 18 15.17 40.29 16.18
C LEU A 18 16.17 40.52 17.33
N VAL A 19 16.25 41.76 17.84
CA VAL A 19 17.11 42.12 18.98
C VAL A 19 16.59 41.50 20.29
N MET A 20 15.28 41.42 20.49
CA MET A 20 14.71 40.73 21.67
C MET A 20 14.92 39.21 21.65
N LEU A 21 14.91 38.57 20.47
CA LEU A 21 15.07 37.11 20.37
C LEU A 21 16.53 36.67 20.62
N LEU A 22 17.50 37.50 20.24
CA LEU A 22 18.93 37.27 20.51
C LEU A 22 19.30 37.42 21.99
N ALA A 23 18.59 38.29 22.74
CA ALA A 23 18.81 38.44 24.18
C ALA A 23 18.33 37.23 25.00
N LEU A 24 17.35 36.45 24.50
CA LEU A 24 16.84 35.26 25.20
C LEU A 24 17.75 34.03 25.07
N LEU A 25 18.59 33.96 24.04
CA LEU A 25 19.47 32.81 23.76
C LEU A 25 20.79 32.83 24.55
N LEU A 26 21.11 33.93 25.23
CA LEU A 26 22.33 34.09 26.03
C LEU A 26 22.19 33.67 27.50
N VAL A 27 21.00 33.25 27.95
CA VAL A 27 20.73 32.91 29.37
C VAL A 27 20.75 31.39 29.66
N CYS A 28 20.83 30.54 28.63
CA CYS A 28 20.75 29.08 28.81
C CYS A 28 21.96 28.34 28.21
N THR A 29 23.11 28.41 28.89
CA THR A 29 24.17 27.40 28.75
C THR A 29 24.48 26.80 30.13
N PRO A 30 24.40 25.48 30.32
CA PRO A 30 24.55 24.86 31.63
C PRO A 30 26.03 24.68 32.01
N LEU A 31 26.32 24.95 33.28
CA LEU A 31 27.59 24.65 33.92
C LEU A 31 27.87 23.14 33.88
N LEU A 32 28.96 22.77 33.21
CA LEU A 32 29.76 21.59 33.54
C LEU A 32 30.22 21.69 35.00
N VAL A 33 30.41 20.55 35.66
CA VAL A 33 31.65 20.17 36.41
C VAL A 33 31.39 18.88 37.19
N SER A 34 32.03 17.82 36.70
CA SER A 34 32.92 16.93 37.45
C SER A 34 32.47 16.35 38.80
N SER A 35 32.42 15.03 38.88
CA SER A 35 33.02 14.28 40.01
C SER A 35 33.19 12.81 39.64
N VAL A 36 34.42 12.49 39.24
CA VAL A 36 34.97 11.13 39.21
C VAL A 36 35.23 10.74 40.66
N ALA A 37 34.51 9.74 41.18
CA ALA A 37 34.82 9.11 42.45
C ALA A 37 35.06 7.63 42.21
N TRP A 38 36.35 7.29 42.21
CA TRP A 38 36.91 5.95 42.21
C TRP A 38 36.86 5.43 43.65
N PHE A 39 36.08 4.39 43.94
CA PHE A 39 36.20 3.64 45.18
C PHE A 39 35.83 2.17 44.99
N GLY A 40 36.77 1.30 45.35
CA GLY A 40 36.47 0.08 46.10
C GLY A 40 35.96 -1.11 45.30
N ALA A 41 36.90 -1.89 44.76
CA ALA A 41 36.67 -3.29 44.45
C ALA A 41 36.24 -4.05 45.72
N SER A 42 35.00 -4.54 45.74
CA SER A 42 34.55 -5.58 46.66
C SER A 42 33.95 -6.71 45.84
N ARG A 43 34.62 -7.86 45.83
CA ARG A 43 34.10 -9.11 45.27
C ARG A 43 32.86 -9.50 46.07
N MET A 44 31.69 -9.30 45.49
CA MET A 44 30.48 -10.03 45.87
C MET A 44 30.17 -11.01 44.76
N THR A 45 30.39 -12.29 45.06
CA THR A 45 29.78 -13.41 44.34
C THR A 45 28.27 -13.30 44.50
N SER A 46 27.58 -12.83 43.47
CA SER A 46 26.13 -12.87 43.40
C SER A 46 25.74 -13.65 42.16
N SER A 47 25.16 -14.81 42.42
CA SER A 47 24.15 -15.53 41.64
C SER A 47 23.91 -15.02 40.22
N SER A 48 24.10 -15.91 39.25
CA SER A 48 23.61 -15.77 37.88
C SER A 48 22.15 -15.30 37.89
N LEU A 49 21.96 -14.00 37.71
CA LEU A 49 20.68 -13.41 37.38
C LEU A 49 20.40 -13.90 35.96
N VAL A 50 19.67 -15.01 35.85
CA VAL A 50 18.94 -15.31 34.61
C VAL A 50 18.02 -14.11 34.44
N MET A 51 18.37 -13.21 33.53
CA MET A 51 17.41 -12.25 33.02
C MET A 51 16.31 -13.09 32.40
N SER A 52 15.26 -13.37 33.19
CA SER A 52 13.97 -13.74 32.66
C SER A 52 13.62 -12.59 31.73
N SER A 53 13.83 -12.79 30.43
CA SER A 53 13.27 -11.95 29.38
C SER A 53 11.83 -11.69 29.80
N ALA A 54 11.52 -10.45 30.19
CA ALA A 54 10.16 -10.08 30.51
C ALA A 54 9.36 -10.40 29.25
N ALA A 55 8.48 -11.41 29.33
CA ALA A 55 7.66 -11.83 28.22
C ALA A 55 7.01 -10.57 27.62
N ASP A 56 7.05 -10.43 26.29
CA ASP A 56 6.49 -9.27 25.58
C ASP A 56 5.09 -9.00 26.16
N PRO A 57 4.77 -7.79 26.67
CA PRO A 57 3.45 -7.48 27.18
C PRO A 57 2.29 -7.83 26.23
N ARG A 58 2.56 -7.97 24.93
CA ARG A 58 1.62 -8.49 23.93
C ARG A 58 1.31 -9.98 24.11
N SER A 59 2.25 -10.78 24.59
CA SER A 59 2.10 -12.22 24.84
C SER A 59 1.29 -12.55 26.09
N MET A 60 0.97 -11.56 26.94
CA MET A 60 0.17 -11.72 28.15
C MET A 60 -1.31 -11.39 27.96
N ARG A 61 -1.71 -10.94 26.75
CA ARG A 61 -3.13 -10.71 26.46
C ARG A 61 -3.81 -12.07 26.29
N PRO A 62 -4.97 -12.30 26.94
CA PRO A 62 -5.73 -13.52 26.67
C PRO A 62 -6.08 -13.59 25.17
N PRO A 63 -6.10 -14.78 24.56
CA PRO A 63 -6.59 -14.93 23.20
C PRO A 63 -8.00 -14.35 23.09
N LEU A 64 -8.16 -13.35 22.23
CA LEU A 64 -9.48 -12.79 21.94
C LEU A 64 -10.11 -13.64 20.83
N GLU A 65 -11.14 -14.40 21.17
CA GLU A 65 -11.94 -15.16 20.21
C GLU A 65 -12.99 -14.24 19.58
N TYR A 66 -12.64 -13.63 18.44
CA TYR A 66 -13.51 -12.67 17.73
C TYR A 66 -14.58 -13.33 16.85
N THR A 67 -14.60 -14.67 16.75
CA THR A 67 -15.39 -15.39 15.73
C THR A 67 -16.79 -15.79 16.18
N GLU A 68 -17.06 -15.82 17.48
CA GLU A 68 -18.35 -16.25 18.02
C GLU A 68 -19.50 -15.34 17.61
N ALA A 69 -19.28 -14.03 17.61
CA ALA A 69 -20.27 -13.03 17.20
C ALA A 69 -20.65 -13.11 15.70
N PHE A 70 -19.80 -13.72 14.87
CA PHE A 70 -20.00 -13.75 13.41
C PHE A 70 -20.82 -14.96 12.94
N ARG A 71 -20.82 -16.07 13.70
CA ARG A 71 -21.48 -17.33 13.31
C ARG A 71 -23.00 -17.21 13.19
N GLU A 72 -23.61 -16.23 13.86
CA GLU A 72 -25.06 -16.04 13.89
C GLU A 72 -25.59 -15.24 12.68
N SER A 73 -24.71 -14.59 11.92
CA SER A 73 -25.08 -13.74 10.78
C SER A 73 -24.94 -14.50 9.47
N ALA A 74 -26.00 -15.22 9.06
CA ALA A 74 -25.99 -16.03 7.83
C ALA A 74 -25.80 -15.19 6.54
N HIS A 75 -26.09 -13.88 6.59
CA HIS A 75 -25.91 -12.95 5.48
C HIS A 75 -25.35 -11.62 6.01
N LEU A 76 -24.13 -11.29 5.60
CA LEU A 76 -23.53 -9.98 5.83
C LEU A 76 -23.49 -9.23 4.50
N ASP A 77 -24.15 -8.07 4.45
CA ASP A 77 -23.99 -7.12 3.36
C ASP A 77 -22.77 -6.26 3.60
N VAL A 78 -21.87 -6.21 2.62
CA VAL A 78 -20.63 -5.42 2.67
C VAL A 78 -20.70 -4.32 1.62
N ASN A 79 -20.74 -3.07 2.06
CA ASN A 79 -20.69 -1.90 1.19
C ASN A 79 -19.25 -1.42 1.06
N LEU A 80 -18.74 -1.36 -0.18
CA LEU A 80 -17.40 -0.88 -0.49
C LEU A 80 -17.50 0.44 -1.25
N SER A 81 -16.67 1.41 -0.87
CA SER A 81 -16.55 2.69 -1.55
C SER A 81 -15.17 2.77 -2.22
N PRO A 82 -15.10 3.12 -3.52
CA PRO A 82 -13.81 3.30 -4.17
C PRO A 82 -12.93 4.34 -3.47
N ILE A 83 -11.64 4.02 -3.35
CA ILE A 83 -10.59 4.90 -2.84
C ILE A 83 -9.92 5.72 -3.95
N GLY A 84 -10.25 5.41 -5.21
CA GLY A 84 -9.64 6.00 -6.38
C GLY A 84 -10.05 5.29 -7.67
N PHE A 85 -9.32 5.56 -8.74
CA PHE A 85 -9.48 4.88 -10.03
C PHE A 85 -8.14 4.74 -10.73
N VAL A 86 -8.10 3.87 -11.73
CA VAL A 86 -6.93 3.70 -12.61
C VAL A 86 -7.06 4.62 -13.82
N GLU A 87 -6.01 5.34 -14.15
CA GLU A 87 -5.78 5.91 -15.48
C GLU A 87 -4.90 4.93 -16.27
N SER A 88 -5.43 4.37 -17.35
CA SER A 88 -4.73 3.34 -18.14
C SER A 88 -4.81 3.61 -19.63
N PRO A 89 -3.88 3.07 -20.44
CA PRO A 89 -3.98 3.14 -21.89
C PRO A 89 -5.11 2.24 -22.46
N TYR A 90 -5.70 1.36 -21.64
CA TYR A 90 -6.68 0.37 -22.09
C TYR A 90 -8.10 0.92 -22.03
N LYS A 91 -8.61 1.40 -23.17
CA LYS A 91 -9.99 1.94 -23.27
C LYS A 91 -11.01 0.89 -23.73
N GLU A 92 -10.54 -0.21 -24.30
CA GLU A 92 -11.37 -1.28 -24.85
C GLU A 92 -10.96 -2.64 -24.31
N ARG A 93 -11.95 -3.53 -24.12
CA ARG A 93 -11.72 -4.89 -23.57
C ARG A 93 -10.83 -5.74 -24.48
N PHE A 94 -11.01 -5.59 -25.80
CA PHE A 94 -10.20 -6.29 -26.80
C PHE A 94 -8.89 -5.53 -27.00
N GLY A 95 -7.97 -5.68 -26.05
CA GLY A 95 -6.71 -4.94 -26.04
C GLY A 95 -6.11 -4.83 -24.64
N THR A 96 -6.96 -4.91 -23.61
CA THR A 96 -6.49 -5.09 -22.24
C THR A 96 -5.79 -6.45 -22.09
N PRO A 97 -4.62 -6.50 -21.42
CA PRO A 97 -3.98 -7.75 -21.03
C PRO A 97 -4.96 -8.67 -20.31
N ARG A 98 -4.84 -9.98 -20.56
CA ARG A 98 -5.75 -10.95 -19.92
C ARG A 98 -5.44 -11.15 -18.44
N GLN A 99 -4.20 -10.88 -18.05
CA GLN A 99 -3.64 -10.96 -16.70
C GLN A 99 -2.57 -9.87 -16.59
N PRO A 100 -2.24 -9.41 -15.36
CA PRO A 100 -1.16 -8.44 -15.16
C PRO A 100 0.14 -9.00 -15.70
N VAL A 101 0.91 -8.15 -16.38
CA VAL A 101 2.21 -8.52 -16.94
C VAL A 101 3.25 -8.30 -15.85
N VAL A 102 3.61 -9.38 -15.15
CA VAL A 102 4.55 -9.35 -14.02
C VAL A 102 6.02 -9.29 -14.48
N SER A 103 6.28 -9.56 -15.76
CA SER A 103 7.60 -9.41 -16.39
C SER A 103 7.48 -9.27 -17.91
N ALA A 104 8.52 -8.75 -18.57
CA ALA A 104 8.62 -8.72 -20.04
C ALA A 104 8.48 -10.10 -20.71
N LEU A 105 8.56 -11.19 -19.94
CA LEU A 105 8.40 -12.57 -20.39
C LEU A 105 6.93 -13.05 -20.37
N THR A 106 6.00 -12.30 -19.78
CA THR A 106 4.62 -12.72 -19.49
C THR A 106 3.60 -12.29 -20.56
N ALA A 107 4.01 -11.52 -21.55
CA ALA A 107 3.23 -11.28 -22.77
C ALA A 107 4.16 -10.64 -23.79
N GLY A 108 4.04 -10.99 -25.07
CA GLY A 108 4.75 -10.32 -26.18
C GLY A 108 4.33 -8.86 -26.43
N GLY A 109 3.97 -8.11 -25.39
CA GLY A 109 3.63 -6.70 -25.41
C GLY A 109 4.38 -5.94 -24.31
N ALA A 110 4.73 -4.69 -24.58
CA ALA A 110 5.42 -3.83 -23.62
C ALA A 110 4.57 -3.59 -22.36
N MET A 111 5.21 -3.58 -21.20
CA MET A 111 4.58 -3.07 -19.97
C MET A 111 4.31 -1.59 -20.17
N LEU A 112 3.03 -1.22 -20.32
CA LEU A 112 2.63 0.16 -20.53
C LEU A 112 2.54 0.89 -19.19
N ASP A 113 2.89 2.17 -19.22
CA ASP A 113 2.73 3.07 -18.08
C ASP A 113 1.24 3.34 -17.82
N GLY A 114 0.88 3.46 -16.55
CA GLY A 114 -0.41 3.94 -16.09
C GLY A 114 -0.29 4.57 -14.71
N CYS A 115 -1.44 4.91 -14.13
CA CYS A 115 -1.49 5.58 -12.84
C CYS A 115 -2.69 5.10 -12.03
N VAL A 116 -2.51 4.94 -10.72
CA VAL A 116 -3.62 4.91 -9.77
C VAL A 116 -3.78 6.31 -9.21
N VAL A 117 -5.01 6.84 -9.25
CA VAL A 117 -5.35 8.16 -8.74
C VAL A 117 -6.26 7.96 -7.54
N LEU A 118 -5.79 8.36 -6.36
CA LEU A 118 -6.57 8.30 -5.15
C LEU A 118 -7.52 9.48 -5.03
N ARG A 119 -8.55 9.31 -4.21
CA ARG A 119 -9.31 10.46 -3.74
C ARG A 119 -8.42 11.41 -2.94
N PRO A 120 -8.66 12.73 -2.99
CA PRO A 120 -7.82 13.71 -2.31
C PRO A 120 -7.67 13.50 -0.80
N ASP A 121 -8.68 12.94 -0.13
CA ASP A 121 -8.69 12.69 1.32
C ASP A 121 -7.78 11.53 1.76
N LEU A 122 -7.20 10.77 0.82
CA LEU A 122 -6.41 9.57 1.07
C LEU A 122 -4.94 9.71 0.65
N ALA A 123 -4.50 10.88 0.20
CA ALA A 123 -3.14 11.07 -0.30
C ALA A 123 -2.06 10.73 0.75
N ASP A 124 -2.29 11.08 2.02
CA ASP A 124 -1.38 10.80 3.13
C ASP A 124 -1.20 9.29 3.41
N ALA A 125 -2.12 8.45 2.94
CA ALA A 125 -2.01 7.00 3.07
C ALA A 125 -0.93 6.38 2.15
N LEU A 126 -0.29 7.19 1.29
CA LEU A 126 0.80 6.76 0.41
C LEU A 126 2.20 6.81 1.05
N VAL A 127 2.33 7.36 2.26
CA VAL A 127 3.61 7.44 2.99
C VAL A 127 4.30 6.06 3.03
N ASP A 128 5.61 6.05 2.76
CA ASP A 128 6.48 4.87 2.67
C ASP A 128 6.22 3.92 1.49
N LEU A 129 5.23 4.17 0.62
CA LEU A 129 4.92 3.28 -0.50
C LEU A 129 6.06 3.18 -1.52
N GLU A 130 6.86 4.24 -1.68
CA GLU A 130 8.07 4.23 -2.53
C GLU A 130 9.13 3.21 -2.09
N GLY A 131 9.05 2.71 -0.86
CA GLY A 131 9.93 1.64 -0.37
C GLY A 131 9.66 0.27 -0.99
N PHE A 132 8.54 0.11 -1.71
CA PHE A 132 8.13 -1.14 -2.33
C PHE A 132 8.26 -1.07 -3.85
N SER A 133 8.81 -2.13 -4.46
CA SER A 133 8.90 -2.22 -5.92
C SER A 133 7.57 -2.59 -6.59
N HIS A 134 6.68 -3.27 -5.86
CA HIS A 134 5.42 -3.77 -6.37
C HIS A 134 4.30 -3.59 -5.34
N MET A 135 3.07 -3.52 -5.84
CA MET A 135 1.87 -3.53 -5.03
C MET A 135 0.75 -4.34 -5.65
N TRP A 136 -0.16 -4.80 -4.81
CA TRP A 136 -1.47 -5.29 -5.17
C TRP A 136 -2.46 -4.13 -5.33
N ILE A 137 -3.21 -4.16 -6.43
CA ILE A 137 -4.42 -3.36 -6.62
C ILE A 137 -5.62 -4.29 -6.49
N VAL A 138 -6.53 -3.99 -5.56
CA VAL A 138 -7.86 -4.58 -5.53
C VAL A 138 -8.82 -3.62 -6.22
N SER A 139 -9.44 -4.07 -7.30
CA SER A 139 -10.28 -3.23 -8.15
C SER A 139 -11.72 -3.74 -8.24
N TYR A 140 -12.65 -2.86 -8.59
CA TYR A 140 -14.01 -3.26 -8.93
C TYR A 140 -14.18 -3.28 -10.45
N LEU A 141 -14.47 -4.45 -11.01
CA LEU A 141 -14.66 -4.68 -12.45
C LEU A 141 -16.05 -4.20 -12.90
N HIS A 142 -16.29 -2.91 -12.69
CA HIS A 142 -17.56 -2.19 -12.72
C HIS A 142 -18.32 -2.22 -14.05
N LEU A 143 -17.72 -2.67 -15.15
CA LEU A 143 -18.38 -2.81 -16.46
C LEU A 143 -18.92 -4.22 -16.70
N ASN A 144 -18.73 -5.13 -15.75
CA ASN A 144 -19.21 -6.49 -15.85
C ASN A 144 -20.63 -6.60 -15.31
N ARG A 145 -21.46 -7.38 -15.98
CA ARG A 145 -22.86 -7.59 -15.60
C ARG A 145 -23.16 -9.08 -15.64
N GLY A 146 -23.86 -9.56 -14.62
CA GLY A 146 -24.19 -10.96 -14.44
C GLY A 146 -22.98 -11.90 -14.32
N TRP A 147 -23.26 -13.14 -13.97
CA TRP A 147 -22.26 -14.21 -13.88
C TRP A 147 -22.91 -15.57 -14.11
N LYS A 148 -22.09 -16.59 -14.36
CA LYS A 148 -22.54 -17.98 -14.54
C LYS A 148 -21.66 -18.90 -13.71
N LEU A 149 -22.23 -19.96 -13.14
CA LEU A 149 -21.49 -20.97 -12.37
C LEU A 149 -20.38 -21.66 -13.19
N ARG A 150 -20.55 -21.73 -14.51
CA ARG A 150 -19.56 -22.25 -15.45
C ARG A 150 -19.32 -21.29 -16.59
N VAL A 151 -18.07 -21.00 -16.87
CA VAL A 151 -17.62 -20.09 -17.92
C VAL A 151 -16.74 -20.81 -18.93
N LYS A 152 -16.53 -20.19 -20.09
CA LYS A 152 -15.62 -20.71 -21.11
C LYS A 152 -14.41 -19.77 -21.16
N PRO A 153 -13.25 -20.18 -20.62
CA PRO A 153 -12.04 -19.36 -20.69
C PRO A 153 -11.68 -19.04 -22.15
N PRO A 154 -11.04 -17.89 -22.41
CA PRO A 154 -10.61 -17.52 -23.76
C PRO A 154 -9.42 -18.35 -24.24
N ARG A 155 -8.63 -18.91 -23.31
CA ARG A 155 -7.47 -19.78 -23.59
C ARG A 155 -7.86 -21.25 -23.52
N GLY A 156 -7.23 -22.05 -24.38
CA GLY A 156 -7.33 -23.51 -24.36
C GLY A 156 -8.55 -24.12 -25.06
N PRO A 157 -8.81 -25.41 -24.84
CA PRO A 157 -9.93 -26.13 -25.44
C PRO A 157 -11.26 -25.44 -25.14
N LYS A 158 -12.23 -25.57 -26.05
CA LYS A 158 -13.59 -24.99 -25.92
C LYS A 158 -14.45 -25.65 -24.82
N GLN A 159 -13.87 -26.02 -23.70
CA GLN A 159 -14.49 -26.66 -22.54
C GLN A 159 -14.92 -25.62 -21.49
N ARG A 160 -16.10 -25.83 -20.89
CA ARG A 160 -16.55 -25.00 -19.76
C ARG A 160 -15.83 -25.42 -18.47
N ARG A 161 -15.40 -24.43 -17.69
CA ARG A 161 -14.77 -24.60 -16.37
C ARG A 161 -15.67 -23.98 -15.29
N GLY A 162 -15.57 -24.48 -14.06
CA GLY A 162 -16.23 -23.84 -12.92
C GLY A 162 -15.71 -22.41 -12.72
N LEU A 163 -16.59 -21.46 -12.41
CA LEU A 163 -16.23 -20.04 -12.32
C LEU A 163 -15.04 -19.79 -11.38
N PHE A 164 -15.04 -20.41 -10.21
CA PHE A 164 -13.98 -20.24 -9.21
C PHE A 164 -12.66 -20.94 -9.56
N ALA A 165 -12.67 -21.85 -10.53
CA ALA A 165 -11.46 -22.41 -11.13
C ALA A 165 -10.91 -21.54 -12.28
N THR A 166 -11.39 -20.29 -12.40
CA THR A 166 -10.97 -19.33 -13.43
C THR A 166 -10.82 -17.93 -12.84
N ARG A 167 -10.09 -17.07 -13.55
CA ARG A 167 -10.01 -15.63 -13.29
C ARG A 167 -10.97 -14.82 -14.18
N ALA A 168 -12.12 -15.39 -14.53
CA ALA A 168 -13.11 -14.68 -15.34
C ALA A 168 -13.65 -13.46 -14.57
N PRO A 169 -13.83 -12.31 -15.23
CA PRO A 169 -14.22 -11.07 -14.56
C PRO A 169 -15.75 -11.02 -14.24
N HIS A 170 -16.56 -11.89 -14.83
CA HIS A 170 -18.00 -12.02 -14.53
C HIS A 170 -18.23 -12.92 -13.31
N ARG A 171 -18.25 -12.33 -12.13
CA ARG A 171 -18.32 -13.01 -10.83
C ARG A 171 -19.43 -12.45 -9.91
N PRO A 172 -19.85 -13.20 -8.86
CA PRO A 172 -20.78 -12.68 -7.85
C PRO A 172 -20.28 -11.36 -7.26
N ASN A 173 -19.02 -11.35 -6.81
CA ASN A 173 -18.29 -10.15 -6.42
C ASN A 173 -17.23 -9.88 -7.47
N GLN A 174 -17.36 -8.77 -8.19
CA GLN A 174 -16.57 -8.43 -9.37
C GLN A 174 -15.23 -7.80 -8.98
N LEU A 175 -14.49 -8.47 -8.09
CA LEU A 175 -13.22 -8.00 -7.58
C LEU A 175 -12.09 -8.45 -8.51
N GLY A 176 -11.29 -7.50 -8.95
CA GLY A 176 -10.02 -7.71 -9.64
C GLY A 176 -8.86 -7.69 -8.65
N MET A 177 -7.78 -8.39 -9.00
CA MET A 177 -6.52 -8.37 -8.27
C MET A 177 -5.37 -8.32 -9.26
N SER A 178 -4.56 -7.28 -9.16
CA SER A 178 -3.44 -7.03 -10.07
C SER A 178 -2.17 -6.75 -9.27
N ALA A 179 -1.11 -7.53 -9.49
CA ALA A 179 0.23 -7.19 -9.01
C ALA A 179 0.90 -6.32 -10.07
N VAL A 180 1.32 -5.12 -9.68
CA VAL A 180 1.90 -4.12 -10.58
C VAL A 180 3.22 -3.60 -10.03
N GLU A 181 4.09 -3.14 -10.93
CA GLU A 181 5.32 -2.44 -10.58
C GLU A 181 4.98 -1.00 -10.20
N ILE A 182 5.55 -0.50 -9.10
CA ILE A 182 5.50 0.93 -8.73
C ILE A 182 6.70 1.63 -9.38
N THR A 183 6.44 2.67 -10.17
CA THR A 183 7.50 3.43 -10.85
C THR A 183 7.73 4.80 -10.21
N ALA A 184 6.71 5.40 -9.60
CA ALA A 184 6.83 6.62 -8.80
C ALA A 184 5.60 6.82 -7.91
N VAL A 185 5.77 7.58 -6.82
CA VAL A 185 4.69 8.00 -5.91
C VAL A 185 4.68 9.53 -5.87
N ASP A 186 3.52 10.13 -6.15
CA ASP A 186 3.25 11.56 -6.01
C ASP A 186 2.30 11.77 -4.84
N HIS A 187 2.90 12.12 -3.70
CA HIS A 187 2.21 12.37 -2.43
C HIS A 187 1.29 13.59 -2.48
N ILE A 188 1.61 14.61 -3.28
CA ILE A 188 0.82 15.85 -3.35
C ILE A 188 -0.42 15.62 -4.23
N GLY A 189 -0.23 14.96 -5.38
CA GLY A 189 -1.31 14.63 -6.30
C GLY A 189 -2.17 13.44 -5.88
N GLY A 190 -1.73 12.64 -4.89
CA GLY A 190 -2.39 11.39 -4.49
C GLY A 190 -2.32 10.35 -5.60
N ARG A 191 -1.17 10.22 -6.26
CA ARG A 191 -0.99 9.42 -7.47
C ARG A 191 0.12 8.40 -7.31
N VAL A 192 -0.10 7.19 -7.83
CA VAL A 192 0.90 6.13 -7.88
C VAL A 192 1.09 5.73 -9.34
N HIS A 193 2.26 6.03 -9.89
CA HIS A 193 2.64 5.63 -11.23
C HIS A 193 3.04 4.16 -11.24
N VAL A 194 2.53 3.42 -12.22
CA VAL A 194 2.63 1.96 -12.25
C VAL A 194 2.86 1.41 -13.65
N ARG A 195 3.34 0.17 -13.71
CA ARG A 195 3.42 -0.64 -14.93
C ARG A 195 2.84 -2.04 -14.72
N GLY A 196 2.42 -2.67 -15.81
CA GLY A 196 1.89 -4.04 -15.80
C GLY A 196 0.40 -4.15 -15.49
N LEU A 197 -0.35 -3.06 -15.63
CA LEU A 197 -1.80 -3.04 -15.46
C LEU A 197 -2.52 -3.98 -16.45
N ASP A 198 -3.62 -4.57 -15.99
CA ASP A 198 -4.60 -5.33 -16.79
C ASP A 198 -6.03 -4.79 -16.61
N LEU A 199 -6.13 -3.52 -16.21
CA LEU A 199 -7.38 -2.85 -15.87
C LEU A 199 -7.75 -1.83 -16.95
N LEU A 200 -9.03 -1.66 -17.20
CA LEU A 200 -9.52 -0.61 -18.11
C LEU A 200 -9.31 0.77 -17.49
N ASP A 201 -9.22 1.77 -18.36
CA ASP A 201 -9.25 3.17 -17.96
C ASP A 201 -10.50 3.47 -17.12
N HIS A 202 -10.31 4.29 -16.09
CA HIS A 202 -11.30 4.61 -15.06
C HIS A 202 -11.84 3.43 -14.24
N THR A 203 -11.15 2.28 -14.21
CA THR A 203 -11.53 1.18 -13.31
C THR A 203 -11.42 1.63 -11.84
N PRO A 204 -12.49 1.54 -11.03
CA PRO A 204 -12.44 1.90 -9.62
C PRO A 204 -11.48 1.02 -8.83
N VAL A 205 -10.67 1.66 -7.99
CA VAL A 205 -9.79 1.00 -7.03
C VAL A 205 -10.48 0.96 -5.67
N LEU A 206 -10.47 -0.22 -5.05
CA LEU A 206 -11.05 -0.47 -3.74
C LEU A 206 -9.98 -0.50 -2.64
N ASP A 207 -8.79 -0.99 -2.95
CA ASP A 207 -7.71 -1.14 -1.97
C ASP A 207 -6.33 -1.24 -2.65
N LEU A 208 -5.29 -0.84 -1.92
CA LEU A 208 -3.89 -0.97 -2.32
C LEU A 208 -3.11 -1.66 -1.19
N LYS A 209 -2.24 -2.60 -1.52
CA LYS A 209 -1.36 -3.27 -0.54
C LYS A 209 0.03 -3.47 -1.09
N PRO A 210 1.10 -3.28 -0.30
CA PRO A 210 2.44 -3.61 -0.77
C PRO A 210 2.52 -5.10 -1.12
N TYR A 211 3.23 -5.42 -2.20
CA TYR A 211 3.55 -6.80 -2.52
C TYR A 211 4.75 -7.23 -1.68
N ILE A 212 4.59 -8.28 -0.89
CA ILE A 212 5.59 -8.75 0.05
C ILE A 212 6.07 -10.14 -0.40
N PRO A 213 7.28 -10.26 -1.00
CA PRO A 213 7.71 -11.51 -1.65
C PRO A 213 7.68 -12.75 -0.76
N TYR A 214 8.00 -12.64 0.53
CA TYR A 214 8.08 -13.80 1.42
C TYR A 214 6.70 -14.44 1.69
N CYS A 215 5.60 -13.69 1.57
CA CYS A 215 4.24 -14.22 1.81
C CYS A 215 3.38 -14.28 0.55
N ASP A 216 3.68 -13.47 -0.46
CA ASP A 216 2.87 -13.39 -1.69
C ASP A 216 3.41 -14.28 -2.83
N SER A 217 4.70 -14.65 -2.78
CA SER A 217 5.31 -15.49 -3.81
C SER A 217 5.28 -16.96 -3.40
N ILE A 218 4.67 -17.78 -4.25
CA ILE A 218 4.63 -19.25 -4.11
C ILE A 218 5.14 -19.86 -5.42
N PRO A 219 6.47 -19.96 -5.63
CA PRO A 219 7.05 -20.37 -6.91
C PRO A 219 6.62 -21.76 -7.38
N ASP A 220 6.40 -22.70 -6.45
CA ASP A 220 6.05 -24.10 -6.74
C ASP A 220 4.52 -24.34 -6.83
N ALA A 221 3.72 -23.28 -6.94
CA ALA A 221 2.27 -23.38 -7.05
C ALA A 221 1.85 -24.08 -8.36
N LYS A 222 0.83 -24.95 -8.28
CA LYS A 222 0.22 -25.61 -9.45
C LYS A 222 -0.92 -24.75 -10.00
N ALA A 223 -0.97 -24.50 -11.30
CA ALA A 223 -2.06 -23.74 -11.96
C ALA A 223 -3.18 -24.63 -12.51
N GLY A 224 -3.08 -25.96 -12.34
CA GLY A 224 -4.17 -26.90 -12.60
C GLY A 224 -4.42 -27.10 -14.09
N TRP A 225 -5.65 -26.85 -14.56
CA TRP A 225 -5.97 -27.02 -16.00
C TRP A 225 -5.22 -26.05 -16.91
N VAL A 226 -4.65 -24.97 -16.35
CA VAL A 226 -3.82 -24.01 -17.07
C VAL A 226 -2.45 -24.61 -17.42
N ASP A 227 -1.87 -25.43 -16.53
CA ASP A 227 -0.58 -26.11 -16.77
C ASP A 227 -0.66 -27.11 -17.93
N ALA A 228 -1.86 -27.61 -18.24
CA ALA A 228 -2.11 -28.53 -19.34
C ALA A 228 -2.31 -27.85 -20.71
N LEU A 229 -2.23 -26.51 -20.76
CA LEU A 229 -2.34 -25.77 -22.02
C LEU A 229 -1.01 -25.82 -22.78
N SER A 230 -1.07 -26.09 -24.08
CA SER A 230 0.11 -26.17 -24.95
C SER A 230 0.67 -24.81 -25.38
N GLU A 231 -0.04 -23.71 -25.09
CA GLU A 231 0.42 -22.37 -25.41
C GLU A 231 0.95 -21.67 -24.15
N PRO A 232 2.12 -21.00 -24.22
CA PRO A 232 2.65 -20.24 -23.09
C PRO A 232 1.70 -19.09 -22.68
N ALA A 233 1.82 -18.69 -21.41
CA ALA A 233 0.96 -17.71 -20.75
C ALA A 233 1.00 -16.32 -21.41
#